data_AF-S9QPM1-F1
#
_entry.id   AF-S9QPM1-F1
#
_cell.length_a   1.000
_cell.length_b   1.000
_cell.length_c   1.000
_cell.angle_alpha   90.00
_cell.angle_beta   90.00
_cell.angle_gamma   90.00
#
_symmetry.space_group_name_H-M   'P 1'
#
loop_
_entity.id
_entity.type
_entity.pdbx_description
1 polymer ?
#
loop_
_entity_poly.entity_id
_entity_poly.type
_entity_poly.pdbx_seq_one_letter_code
_entity_poly.pdbx_strand_id
1 'polypeptide(L)'
;MMLAIAIVELLDGLRRFLLERRSEYTFVGADSSFSVRFRKAKGERIAIQCGASPLGEVDATTLCQAVLSGAETFFQQPENKLPQSDPALEDLTSALEAFARAFR
;
A
#
# COMPACT_ATOMS: atom_id res chain seq x y z
N MET A 1 -12.69 -3.34 -9.54
CA MET A 1 -12.47 -4.69 -8.97
C MET A 1 -10.98 -5.00 -8.78
N MET A 2 -10.16 -5.17 -9.84
CA MET A 2 -8.73 -5.53 -9.68
C MET A 2 -7.88 -4.52 -8.90
N LEU A 3 -8.17 -3.23 -9.01
CA LEU A 3 -7.47 -2.18 -8.26
C LEU A 3 -7.77 -2.23 -6.75
N ALA A 4 -8.97 -2.65 -6.35
CA ALA A 4 -9.30 -2.80 -4.93
C ALA A 4 -8.49 -3.93 -4.30
N ILE A 5 -8.41 -5.07 -4.99
CA ILE A 5 -7.58 -6.20 -4.56
C ILE A 5 -6.10 -5.77 -4.48
N ALA A 6 -5.60 -5.10 -5.52
CA ALA A 6 -4.21 -4.61 -5.54
C ALA A 6 -3.91 -3.62 -4.39
N ILE A 7 -4.87 -2.74 -4.05
CA ILE A 7 -4.70 -1.81 -2.94
C ILE A 7 -4.74 -2.53 -1.58
N VAL A 8 -5.64 -3.50 -1.41
CA VAL A 8 -5.68 -4.36 -0.21
C VAL A 8 -4.34 -5.08 0.00
N GLU A 9 -3.81 -5.72 -1.05
CA GLU A 9 -2.52 -6.40 -1.00
C GLU A 9 -1.36 -5.45 -0.69
N LEU A 10 -1.38 -4.24 -1.28
CA LEU A 10 -0.40 -3.20 -0.97
C LEU A 10 -0.44 -2.83 0.52
N LEU A 11 -1.62 -2.51 1.06
CA LEU A 11 -1.79 -2.10 2.45
C LEU A 11 -1.34 -3.20 3.41
N ASP A 12 -1.80 -4.43 3.20
CA ASP A 12 -1.44 -5.55 4.08
C ASP A 12 0.04 -5.92 3.99
N GLY A 13 0.58 -5.99 2.77
CA GLY A 13 1.99 -6.31 2.58
C GLY A 13 2.91 -5.25 3.15
N LEU A 14 2.59 -3.96 2.95
CA LEU A 14 3.36 -2.86 3.51
C LEU A 14 3.26 -2.82 5.04
N ARG A 15 2.07 -3.02 5.60
CA ARG A 15 1.87 -3.11 7.06
C ARG A 15 2.72 -4.22 7.67
N ARG A 16 2.72 -5.41 7.07
CA ARG A 16 3.56 -6.53 7.53
C ARG A 16 5.05 -6.24 7.39
N PHE A 17 5.47 -5.61 6.29
CA PHE A 17 6.87 -5.20 6.12
C PHE A 17 7.37 -4.28 7.22
N LEU A 18 6.52 -3.33 7.65
CA LEU A 18 6.87 -2.34 8.65
C LEU A 18 6.84 -2.92 10.08
N LEU A 19 5.81 -3.72 10.40
CA LEU A 19 5.64 -4.27 11.75
C LEU A 19 6.48 -5.52 12.01
N GLU A 20 6.79 -6.31 10.99
CA GLU A 20 7.59 -7.53 11.10
C GLU A 20 9.08 -7.26 10.82
N ARG A 21 9.96 -8.20 11.19
CA ARG A 21 11.41 -8.14 10.93
C ARG A 21 11.79 -8.45 9.47
N ARG A 22 11.01 -7.97 8.50
CA ARG A 22 11.32 -8.10 7.06
C ARG A 22 12.31 -7.02 6.63
N SER A 23 13.32 -7.39 5.85
CA SER A 23 14.29 -6.45 5.25
C SER A 23 13.74 -5.78 3.99
N GLU A 24 12.84 -6.45 3.27
CA GLU A 24 12.23 -5.97 2.03
C GLU A 24 10.81 -6.50 1.84
N TYR A 25 10.07 -5.82 0.97
CA TYR A 25 8.75 -6.21 0.47
C TYR A 25 8.60 -5.74 -0.97
N THR A 26 8.10 -6.61 -1.85
CA THR A 26 7.77 -6.25 -3.22
C THR A 26 6.28 -6.40 -3.42
N PHE A 27 5.61 -5.28 -3.68
CA PHE A 27 4.25 -5.24 -4.16
C PHE A 27 4.25 -5.50 -5.67
N VAL A 28 3.31 -6.32 -6.15
CA VAL A 28 3.05 -6.55 -7.58
C VAL A 28 1.58 -6.28 -7.80
N GLY A 29 1.25 -5.40 -8.74
CA GLY A 29 -0.14 -5.10 -9.07
C GLY A 29 -0.85 -6.33 -9.60
N ALA A 30 -2.05 -6.61 -9.09
CA ALA A 30 -2.86 -7.73 -9.55
C ALA A 30 -3.09 -7.64 -11.07
N ASP A 31 -2.77 -8.72 -11.79
CA ASP A 31 -2.82 -8.81 -13.25
C ASP A 31 -1.98 -7.74 -13.98
N SER A 32 -0.84 -7.37 -13.38
CA SER A 32 0.05 -6.35 -13.93
C SER A 32 1.53 -6.74 -13.83
N SER A 33 2.35 -6.20 -14.73
CA SER A 33 3.81 -6.18 -14.57
C SER A 33 4.30 -5.02 -13.68
N PHE A 34 3.39 -4.15 -13.23
CA PHE A 34 3.72 -3.07 -12.30
C PHE A 34 4.12 -3.64 -10.95
N SER A 35 5.28 -3.19 -10.44
CA SER A 35 5.76 -3.60 -9.12
C SER A 35 6.51 -2.47 -8.43
N VAL A 36 6.37 -2.43 -7.10
CA VAL A 36 7.06 -1.49 -6.23
C VAL A 36 7.77 -2.27 -5.13
N ARG A 37 9.09 -2.10 -5.04
CA ARG A 37 9.93 -2.69 -4.01
C ARG A 37 10.23 -1.66 -2.93
N PHE A 38 10.02 -2.07 -1.69
CA PHE A 38 10.34 -1.36 -0.47
C PHE A 38 11.47 -2.11 0.24
N ARG A 39 12.54 -1.42 0.64
CA ARG A 39 13.67 -2.00 1.35
C ARG A 39 14.08 -1.12 2.51
N LYS A 40 14.30 -1.71 3.69
CA LYS A 40 14.86 -0.97 4.84
C LYS A 40 16.27 -0.50 4.48
N ALA A 41 16.48 0.81 4.57
CA ALA A 41 17.74 1.48 4.33
C ALA A 41 18.38 1.90 5.67
N LYS A 42 19.51 2.61 5.60
CA LYS A 42 20.17 3.11 6.81
C LYS A 42 19.33 4.22 7.46
N GLY A 43 19.41 4.33 8.78
CA GLY A 43 18.74 5.40 9.53
C GLY A 43 17.22 5.34 9.48
N GLU A 44 16.65 4.13 9.57
CA GLU A 44 15.19 3.88 9.61
C GLU A 44 14.42 4.39 8.37
N ARG A 45 15.14 4.67 7.28
CA ARG A 45 14.54 5.03 5.99
C ARG A 45 14.13 3.81 5.19
N ILE A 46 13.25 4.01 4.23
CA ILE A 46 12.75 3.00 3.30
C ILE A 46 13.11 3.46 1.89
N ALA A 47 13.95 2.68 1.23
CA ALA A 47 14.24 2.84 -0.18
C ALA A 47 13.09 2.25 -1.02
N ILE A 48 12.65 3.01 -2.01
CA ILE A 48 11.53 2.67 -2.90
C ILE A 48 12.05 2.58 -4.33
N GLN A 49 11.65 1.53 -5.03
CA GLN A 49 12.01 1.26 -6.42
C GLN A 49 10.79 0.75 -7.19
N CYS A 50 10.56 1.25 -8.39
CA CYS A 50 9.53 0.74 -9.31
C CYS A 50 10.22 0.05 -10.49
N GLY A 51 10.05 -1.27 -10.62
CA GLY A 51 10.80 -2.06 -11.60
C GLY A 51 12.32 -1.88 -11.43
N ALA A 52 13.01 -1.34 -12.44
CA ALA A 52 14.44 -1.02 -12.38
C ALA A 52 14.76 0.42 -11.91
N SER A 53 13.73 1.26 -11.73
CA SER A 53 13.89 2.69 -11.49
C SER A 53 13.80 3.04 -10.00
N PRO A 54 14.86 3.59 -9.36
CA PRO A 54 14.77 4.07 -7.99
C PRO A 54 13.87 5.31 -7.91
N LEU A 55 12.97 5.34 -6.92
CA LEU A 55 12.06 6.46 -6.68
C LEU A 55 12.54 7.38 -5.55
N GLY A 56 13.36 6.86 -4.64
CA GLY A 56 13.96 7.64 -3.54
C GLY A 56 13.90 6.92 -2.20
N GLU A 57 14.20 7.66 -1.13
CA GLU A 57 14.13 7.18 0.25
C GLU A 57 13.27 8.09 1.13
N VAL A 58 12.43 7.49 1.95
CA VAL A 58 11.50 8.19 2.84
C VAL A 58 11.48 7.54 4.21
N ASP A 59 11.14 8.27 5.27
CA ASP A 59 10.90 7.65 6.57
C ASP A 59 9.58 6.85 6.58
N ALA A 60 9.45 5.93 7.54
CA ALA A 60 8.29 5.05 7.64
C ALA A 60 6.97 5.82 7.84
N THR A 61 6.97 6.87 8.65
CA THR A 61 5.78 7.65 8.97
C THR A 61 5.23 8.35 7.73
N THR A 62 6.10 9.06 7.00
CA THR A 62 5.73 9.75 5.76
C THR A 62 5.23 8.76 4.71
N LEU A 63 5.85 7.58 4.59
CA LEU A 63 5.39 6.53 3.66
C LEU A 63 3.98 6.05 4.02
N CYS A 64 3.72 5.72 5.28
CA CYS A 64 2.41 5.25 5.73
C CYS A 64 1.32 6.29 5.47
N GLN A 65 1.58 7.55 5.81
CA GLN A 65 0.64 8.64 5.58
C GLN A 65 0.34 8.83 4.09
N ALA A 66 1.37 8.80 3.25
CA ALA A 66 1.20 8.94 1.80
C ALA A 66 0.40 7.78 1.18
N VAL A 67 0.68 6.54 1.57
CA VAL A 67 -0.03 5.36 1.05
C VAL A 67 -1.48 5.33 1.53
N LEU A 68 -1.73 5.58 2.82
CA LEU A 68 -3.09 5.62 3.36
C LEU A 68 -3.92 6.73 2.70
N SER A 69 -3.38 7.95 2.65
CA SER A 69 -4.05 9.09 2.02
C SER A 69 -4.30 8.86 0.53
N GLY A 70 -3.34 8.27 -0.18
CA GLY A 70 -3.48 7.91 -1.59
C GLY A 70 -4.60 6.89 -1.81
N ALA A 71 -4.66 5.84 -1.00
CA ALA A 71 -5.72 4.82 -1.07
C ALA A 71 -7.10 5.42 -0.74
N GLU A 72 -7.23 6.19 0.33
CA GLU A 72 -8.48 6.86 0.70
C GLU A 72 -8.96 7.82 -0.40
N THR A 73 -8.06 8.66 -0.91
CA THR A 73 -8.36 9.64 -1.96
C THR A 73 -8.80 8.94 -3.26
N PHE A 74 -8.13 7.84 -3.63
CA PHE A 74 -8.48 7.08 -4.83
C PHE A 74 -9.94 6.62 -4.80
N PHE A 75 -10.42 6.08 -3.67
CA PHE A 75 -11.79 5.57 -3.54
C PHE A 75 -12.84 6.64 -3.21
N GLN A 76 -12.43 7.86 -2.84
CA GLN A 76 -13.35 9.01 -2.73
C GLN A 76 -13.80 9.52 -4.11
N GLN A 77 -13.03 9.26 -5.16
CA GLN A 77 -13.39 9.64 -6.53
C GLN A 77 -14.62 8.84 -7.02
N PRO A 78 -15.67 9.50 -7.54
CA PRO A 78 -16.90 8.83 -7.97
C PRO A 78 -16.68 7.68 -8.95
N GLU A 79 -15.71 7.81 -9.86
CA GLU A 79 -15.34 6.83 -10.87
C GLU A 79 -14.70 5.55 -10.31
N ASN A 80 -14.10 5.63 -9.12
CA ASN A 80 -13.40 4.52 -8.48
C ASN A 80 -14.20 3.92 -7.33
N LYS A 81 -15.34 4.51 -6.97
CA LYS A 81 -16.17 4.07 -5.87
C LYS A 81 -16.75 2.70 -6.17
N LEU A 82 -16.55 1.76 -5.25
CA LEU A 82 -17.13 0.43 -5.37
C LEU A 82 -18.64 0.47 -5.08
N PRO A 83 -19.46 -0.28 -5.84
CA PRO A 83 -20.86 -0.52 -5.47
C PRO A 83 -20.96 -1.15 -4.08
N GLN A 84 -22.05 -0.87 -3.35
CA GLN A 84 -22.27 -1.47 -2.02
C GLN A 84 -22.38 -3.00 -2.04
N SER A 85 -22.75 -3.57 -3.18
CA SER A 85 -22.83 -5.02 -3.38
C SER A 85 -21.51 -5.65 -3.85
N ASP A 86 -20.45 -4.86 -4.04
CA ASP A 86 -19.15 -5.38 -4.48
C ASP A 86 -18.49 -6.13 -3.31
N PRO A 87 -18.11 -7.41 -3.49
CA PRO A 87 -17.52 -8.20 -2.42
C PRO A 87 -16.17 -7.64 -1.94
N ALA A 88 -15.43 -6.91 -2.79
CA ALA A 88 -14.14 -6.34 -2.40
C ALA A 88 -14.27 -5.10 -1.49
N LEU A 89 -15.48 -4.57 -1.29
CA LEU A 89 -15.70 -3.40 -0.45
C LEU A 89 -15.35 -3.67 1.02
N GLU A 90 -15.77 -4.81 1.56
CA GLU A 90 -15.51 -5.18 2.96
C GLU A 90 -14.02 -5.40 3.22
N ASP A 91 -13.33 -6.08 2.29
CA ASP A 91 -11.89 -6.29 2.34
C ASP A 91 -11.12 -4.97 2.29
N LEU A 92 -11.52 -4.06 1.40
CA LEU A 92 -10.92 -2.73 1.27
C LEU A 92 -11.09 -1.91 2.55
N THR A 93 -12.31 -1.84 3.09
CA THR A 93 -12.59 -1.11 4.33
C THR A 93 -11.77 -1.69 5.49
N SER A 94 -11.76 -3.02 5.63
CA SER A 94 -11.00 -3.69 6.67
C SER A 94 -9.49 -3.44 6.56
N ALA A 95 -8.94 -3.47 5.34
CA ALA A 95 -7.52 -3.21 5.11
C ALA A 95 -7.15 -1.75 5.42
N LEU A 96 -7.98 -0.78 5.02
CA LEU A 96 -7.79 0.64 5.33
C LEU A 96 -7.81 0.88 6.85
N GLU A 97 -8.79 0.33 7.55
CA GLU A 97 -8.90 0.47 9.00
C GLU A 97 -7.73 -0.18 9.74
N ALA A 98 -7.33 -1.39 9.34
CA ALA A 98 -6.19 -2.09 9.93
C ALA A 98 -4.87 -1.36 9.69
N PHE A 99 -4.68 -0.79 8.50
CA PHE A 99 -3.51 0.02 8.17
C PHE A 99 -3.49 1.32 8.97
N ALA A 100 -4.62 2.03 9.02
CA ALA A 100 -4.75 3.27 9.79
C ALA A 100 -4.48 3.02 11.27
N ARG A 101 -5.05 1.98 11.88
CA ARG A 101 -4.84 1.65 13.29
C ARG A 101 -3.38 1.32 13.63
N ALA A 102 -2.61 0.81 12.68
CA ALA A 102 -1.20 0.49 12.89
C ALA A 102 -0.28 1.71 12.85
N PHE A 103 -0.69 2.80 12.20
CA PHE A 103 0.20 3.93 11.86
C PHE A 103 -0.39 5.35 12.06
N ARG A 104 -1.64 5.48 12.56
CA ARG A 104 -2.19 6.70 13.18
C ARG A 104 -1.91 6.71 14.67
#